data_AF-A0A945IDA0-F1
#
_entry.id   AF-A0A945IDA0-F1
#
_cell.length_a   1.000
_cell.length_b   1.000
_cell.length_c   1.000
_cell.angle_alpha   90.00
_cell.angle_beta   90.00
_cell.angle_gamma   90.00
#
_symmetry.space_group_name_H-M   'P 1'
#
loop_
_entity.id
_entity.type
_entity.pdbx_description
1 polymer ?
#
loop_
_entity_poly.entity_id
_entity_poly.type
_entity_poly.pdbx_seq_one_letter_code
_entity_poly.pdbx_strand_id
1 'polypeptide(L)' 'MLNNSFLHLQGFTVDDEENLWESGVRNWDDALASGGLTGNQRDELLQCSAALINRDAVYFGDML' A
#
# COMPACT_ATOMS: atom_id res chain seq x y z
N MET A 1 -5.45 1.94 -10.47
CA MET A 1 -4.18 1.65 -9.77
C MET A 1 -3.94 0.16 -9.80
N LEU A 2 -2.69 -0.27 -9.98
CA LEU A 2 -2.31 -1.68 -9.84
C LEU A 2 -2.06 -1.93 -8.34
N ASN A 3 -2.91 -2.72 -7.68
CA ASN A 3 -2.79 -3.07 -6.25
C ASN A 3 -1.64 -4.06 -5.95
N ASN A 4 -0.61 -4.01 -6.80
CA ASN A 4 0.53 -4.92 -6.81
C ASN A 4 1.85 -4.17 -6.58
N SER A 5 1.81 -2.83 -6.54
CA SER A 5 2.96 -2.01 -6.19
C SER A 5 2.67 -1.18 -4.94
N PHE A 6 3.70 -1.03 -4.11
CA PHE A 6 3.65 -0.33 -2.83
C PHE A 6 4.41 1.01 -2.87
N LEU A 7 5.23 1.25 -3.91
CA LEU A 7 6.10 2.43 -4.02
C LEU A 7 5.37 3.76 -4.08
N HIS A 8 4.07 3.74 -4.36
CA HIS A 8 3.23 4.94 -4.38
C HIS A 8 2.65 5.30 -3.02
N LEU A 9 2.85 4.45 -2.01
CA LEU A 9 2.36 4.63 -0.65
C LEU A 9 3.44 5.29 0.20
N GLN A 10 3.03 6.20 1.10
CA GLN A 10 4.00 6.80 2.01
C GLN A 10 4.61 5.77 2.95
N GLY A 11 5.92 5.92 3.21
CA GLY A 11 6.63 5.04 4.13
C GLY A 11 7.01 3.67 3.54
N PHE A 12 6.82 3.45 2.25
CA PHE A 12 7.38 2.30 1.52
C PHE A 12 8.62 2.72 0.73
N THR A 13 9.67 1.93 0.85
CA THR A 13 10.88 2.01 0.03
C THR A 13 10.93 0.87 -0.98
N VAL A 14 11.87 0.93 -1.92
CA VAL A 14 12.13 -0.18 -2.86
C VAL A 14 12.53 -1.44 -2.11
N ASP A 15 13.40 -1.32 -1.11
CA ASP A 15 13.84 -2.45 -0.30
C ASP A 15 12.67 -3.10 0.46
N ASP A 16 11.71 -2.30 0.96
CA ASP A 16 10.50 -2.84 1.61
C ASP A 16 9.64 -3.66 0.64
N GLU A 17 9.46 -3.17 -0.60
CA GLU A 17 8.70 -3.86 -1.63
C GLU A 17 9.39 -5.17 -2.06
N GLU A 18 10.71 -5.14 -2.25
CA GLU A 18 11.49 -6.35 -2.57
C GLU A 18 11.41 -7.39 -1.45
N ASN A 19 11.55 -6.97 -0.18
CA ASN A 19 11.40 -7.86 0.97
C ASN A 19 10.01 -8.52 1.03
N LEU A 20 8.95 -7.76 0.73
CA LEU A 20 7.60 -8.29 0.67
C LEU A 20 7.47 -9.34 -0.44
N TRP A 21 7.99 -9.05 -1.64
CA TRP A 21 7.97 -10.00 -2.75
C TRP A 21 8.77 -11.27 -2.46
N GLU A 22 9.95 -11.15 -1.86
CA GLU A 22 10.78 -12.30 -1.43
C GLU A 22 10.06 -13.15 -0.38
N SER A 23 9.29 -12.51 0.51
CA SER A 23 8.45 -13.19 1.50
C SER A 23 7.20 -13.89 0.91
N GLY A 24 6.94 -13.68 -0.39
CA GLY A 24 5.82 -14.27 -1.12
C GLY A 24 4.54 -13.43 -1.15
N VAL A 25 4.58 -12.19 -0.66
CA VAL A 25 3.47 -11.23 -0.76
C VAL A 25 3.32 -10.78 -2.22
N ARG A 26 2.10 -10.85 -2.78
CA ARG A 26 1.87 -10.52 -4.20
C ARG A 26 0.94 -9.34 -4.44
N ASN A 27 0.19 -8.94 -3.42
CA ASN A 27 -0.78 -7.85 -3.50
C ASN A 27 -0.97 -7.23 -2.11
N TRP A 28 -1.76 -6.16 -2.06
CA TRP A 28 -2.04 -5.42 -0.84
C TRP A 28 -2.76 -6.26 0.24
N ASP A 29 -3.66 -7.16 -0.14
CA ASP A 29 -4.38 -8.02 0.81
C ASP A 29 -3.43 -9.03 1.47
N ASP A 30 -2.56 -9.64 0.69
CA ASP A 30 -1.48 -10.51 1.18
C ASP A 30 -0.55 -9.73 2.12
N ALA A 31 -0.24 -8.47 1.81
CA ALA A 31 0.61 -7.63 2.63
C ALA A 31 -0.05 -7.28 3.98
N LEU A 32 -1.35 -6.99 3.98
CA LEU A 32 -2.12 -6.73 5.21
C LEU A 32 -2.26 -7.98 6.09
N ALA A 33 -2.40 -9.15 5.46
CA ALA A 33 -2.37 -10.44 6.12
C ALA A 33 -0.95 -10.82 6.59
N SER A 34 0.09 -10.29 5.93
CA SER A 34 1.48 -10.48 6.34
C SER A 34 1.80 -9.72 7.62
N GLY A 35 2.71 -10.28 8.42
CA GLY A 35 3.33 -9.57 9.55
C GLY A 35 4.50 -8.69 9.14
N GLY A 36 4.76 -8.51 7.83
CA GLY A 36 5.94 -7.83 7.30
C GLY A 36 5.85 -6.31 7.28
N LEU A 37 4.66 -5.74 7.48
CA LEU A 37 4.44 -4.30 7.48
C LEU A 37 4.66 -3.68 8.87
N THR A 38 5.30 -2.53 8.91
CA THR A 38 5.29 -1.66 10.10
C THR A 38 3.89 -1.09 10.34
N GLY A 39 3.63 -0.58 11.56
CA GLY A 39 2.34 0.03 11.90
C GLY A 39 1.95 1.16 10.94
N ASN A 40 2.89 2.06 10.63
CA ASN A 40 2.64 3.18 9.73
C ASN A 40 2.36 2.72 8.28
N GLN A 41 3.12 1.74 7.78
CA GLN A 41 2.90 1.18 6.43
C GLN A 41 1.54 0.49 6.33
N ARG A 42 1.12 -0.23 7.37
CA ARG A 42 -0.19 -0.87 7.44
C ARG A 42 -1.31 0.18 7.44
N ASP A 43 -1.18 1.23 8.24
CA ASP A 43 -2.18 2.29 8.33
C ASP A 43 -2.31 3.05 6.99
N GLU A 44 -1.18 3.36 6.34
CA GLU A 44 -1.17 3.99 5.01
C GLU A 44 -1.83 3.09 3.95
N LEU A 45 -1.49 1.81 3.93
CA LEU A 45 -2.05 0.84 2.99
C LEU A 45 -3.58 0.72 3.15
N LEU A 46 -4.07 0.72 4.40
CA LEU A 46 -5.49 0.72 4.71
C LEU A 46 -6.20 2.00 4.25
N GLN A 47 -5.60 3.16 4.50
CA GLN A 47 -6.15 4.46 4.05
C GLN A 47 -6.21 4.54 2.53
N CYS A 48 -5.15 4.13 1.85
CA CYS A 48 -5.09 4.15 0.38
C CYS A 48 -6.08 3.16 -0.25
N SER A 49 -6.23 1.97 0.34
CA SER A 49 -7.25 1.00 -0.08
C SER A 49 -8.67 1.57 0.09
N ALA A 50 -8.96 2.21 1.22
CA ALA A 50 -10.25 2.85 1.46
C ALA A 50 -10.51 4.03 0.49
N ALA A 51 -9.50 4.85 0.21
CA ALA A 51 -9.58 5.94 -0.75
C ALA A 51 -9.86 5.43 -2.17
N LEU A 52 -9.22 4.33 -2.59
CA LEU A 52 -9.49 3.67 -3.87
C LEU A 52 -10.94 3.18 -3.96
N ILE A 53 -11.44 2.50 -2.92
CA ILE A 53 -12.80 1.98 -2.87
C ILE A 53 -13.83 3.12 -2.95
N ASN A 54 -13.58 4.20 -2.21
CA ASN A 54 -14.45 5.37 -2.16
C ASN A 54 -14.27 6.30 -3.38
N ARG A 55 -13.32 6.01 -4.27
CA ARG A 55 -12.92 6.88 -5.39
C ARG A 55 -12.60 8.31 -4.92
N ASP A 56 -11.95 8.40 -3.77
CA ASP A 56 -11.59 9.65 -3.14
C ASP A 56 -10.39 10.29 -3.84
N ALA A 57 -10.68 11.15 -4.82
CA ALA A 57 -9.68 11.87 -5.58
C ALA A 57 -8.86 12.85 -4.71
N VAL A 58 -9.43 13.35 -3.61
CA VAL A 58 -8.75 14.31 -2.72
C VAL A 58 -7.58 13.64 -2.01
N TYR A 59 -7.75 12.38 -1.60
CA TYR A 59 -6.68 11.59 -0.99
C TYR A 59 -5.47 11.42 -1.93
N PHE A 60 -5.70 11.31 -3.24
CA PHE A 60 -4.63 11.16 -4.24
C PHE A 60 -4.04 12.50 -4.72
N GLY A 61 -4.48 13.62 -4.17
CA GLY A 61 -4.01 14.94 -4.57
C GLY A 61 -4.63 15.48 -5.86
N ASP A 62 -5.68 14.85 -6.39
CA ASP A 62 -6.53 15.44 -7.42
C ASP A 62 -7.43 16.51 -6.75
N MET A 63 -6.81 17.65 -6.42
CA MET A 63 -7.53 18.90 -6.22
C MET A 63 -7.89 19.48 -7.60
N LEU A 64 -9.20 19.59 -7.85
CA LEU A 64 -9.79 20.44 -8.90
C LEU A 64 -9.26 21.88 -8.82
#